data_AF-A0A6N9T316-F1
#
_entry.id   AF-A0A6N9T316-F1
#
_cell.length_a   1.000
_cell.length_b   1.000
_cell.length_c   1.000
_cell.angle_alpha   90.00
_cell.angle_beta   90.00
_cell.angle_gamma   90.00
#
_symmetry.space_group_name_H-M   'P 1'
#
loop_
_entity.id
_entity.type
_entity.pdbx_description
1 polymer ?
#
loop_
_entity_poly.entity_id
_entity_poly.type
_entity_poly.pdbx_seq_one_letter_code
_entity_poly.pdbx_strand_id
1 'polypeptide(L)' 'MGDLVNLRQARKQRSRDEKERLAEENRSRFGRGKLERTREAAERRRSEAVLDGARIDRPEKPGA' A
#
# COMPACT_ATOMS: atom_id res chain seq x y z
N MET A 1 17.57 1.35 49.05
CA MET A 1 16.72 0.46 48.25
C MET A 1 16.94 0.83 46.79
N GLY A 2 17.48 -0.08 45.99
CA GLY A 2 17.79 0.20 44.58
C GLY A 2 16.74 -0.42 43.67
N ASP A 3 16.19 0.38 42.76
CA ASP A 3 15.21 -0.10 41.78
C ASP A 3 15.88 -1.07 40.80
N LEU A 4 15.42 -2.33 40.81
CA LEU A 4 15.89 -3.36 39.90
C LEU A 4 15.20 -3.18 38.54
N VAL A 5 15.84 -2.44 37.63
CA VAL A 5 15.30 -2.22 36.29
C VAL A 5 15.58 -3.42 35.40
N ASN A 6 14.51 -4.06 34.92
CA ASN A 6 14.63 -5.17 33.97
C ASN A 6 14.94 -4.66 32.55
N LEU A 7 16.23 -4.65 32.21
CA LEU A 7 16.71 -4.20 30.89
C LEU A 7 16.17 -5.03 29.73
N ARG A 8 15.82 -6.30 29.93
CA ARG A 8 15.22 -7.15 28.88
C ARG A 8 13.82 -6.65 28.51
N GLN A 9 13.01 -6.31 29.50
CA GLN A 9 11.68 -5.75 29.26
C GLN A 9 11.78 -4.37 28.60
N ALA A 10 12.70 -3.52 29.06
CA ALA A 10 12.93 -2.20 28.46
C ALA A 10 13.34 -2.29 26.98
N ARG A 11 14.26 -3.21 26.63
CA ARG A 11 14.65 -3.45 25.23
C ARG A 11 13.49 -3.99 24.39
N LYS A 12 12.70 -4.91 24.95
CA LYS A 12 11.52 -5.45 24.27
C LYS A 12 10.48 -4.37 23.99
N GLN A 13 10.28 -3.44 24.94
CA GLN A 13 9.36 -2.34 24.75
C GLN A 13 9.84 -1.39 23.64
N ARG A 14 11.11 -0.98 23.68
CA ARG A 14 11.69 -0.16 22.59
C ARG A 14 11.51 -0.79 21.21
N SER A 15 11.77 -2.09 21.07
CA SER A 15 11.57 -2.80 19.81
C SER A 15 10.11 -2.85 19.35
N ARG A 16 9.15 -2.86 20.28
CA ARG A 16 7.72 -2.78 19.94
C ARG A 16 7.36 -1.37 19.48
N ASP A 17 7.82 -0.36 20.19
CA ASP A 17 7.56 1.05 19.88
C ASP A 17 8.15 1.43 18.50
N GLU A 18 9.36 0.94 18.18
CA GLU A 18 9.98 1.12 16.86
C GLU A 18 9.14 0.48 15.73
N LYS A 19 8.64 -0.74 15.95
CA LYS A 19 7.78 -1.41 14.97
C LYS A 19 6.46 -0.68 14.77
N GLU A 20 5.89 -0.13 15.83
CA GLU A 20 4.65 0.63 15.77
C GLU A 20 4.84 1.93 14.99
N ARG A 21 5.92 2.69 15.26
CA ARG A 21 6.29 3.88 14.49
C ARG A 21 6.51 3.58 13.01
N LEU A 22 7.24 2.51 12.70
CA LEU A 22 7.42 2.08 11.31
C LEU A 22 6.09 1.68 10.66
N ALA A 23 5.19 1.04 11.41
CA ALA A 23 3.86 0.70 10.91
C ALA A 23 3.02 1.96 10.63
N GLU A 24 3.06 2.97 11.51
CA GLU A 24 2.39 4.25 11.30
C GLU A 24 2.97 5.02 10.12
N GLU A 25 4.29 5.09 10.01
CA GLU A 25 4.98 5.72 8.87
C GLU A 25 4.63 5.00 7.57
N ASN A 26 4.55 3.66 7.58
CA ASN A 26 4.11 2.88 6.43
C ASN A 26 2.60 3.06 6.14
N ARG A 27 1.75 3.24 7.15
CA ARG A 27 0.33 3.61 6.97
C ARG A 27 0.19 5.03 6.43
N SER A 28 1.09 5.95 6.74
CA SER A 28 1.05 7.30 6.19
C SER A 28 1.60 7.32 4.76
N ARG A 29 2.74 6.65 4.51
CA ARG A 29 3.42 6.62 3.21
C ARG A 29 2.73 5.73 2.19
N PHE A 30 2.25 4.58 2.66
CA PHE A 30 1.65 3.53 1.83
C PHE A 30 0.20 3.29 2.24
N GLY A 31 -0.53 4.32 2.69
CA GLY A 31 -1.83 4.26 3.39
C GLY A 31 -2.99 3.55 2.72
N ARG A 32 -2.75 2.88 1.61
CA ARG A 32 -3.61 1.83 1.10
C ARG A 32 -3.16 0.48 1.68
N GLY A 33 -4.01 -0.12 2.51
CA GLY A 33 -3.81 -1.48 3.01
C GLY A 33 -3.62 -2.48 1.86
N LYS A 34 -3.02 -3.65 2.11
CA LYS A 34 -2.86 -4.70 1.07
C LYS A 34 -4.19 -5.01 0.38
N LEU A 35 -5.27 -5.10 1.14
CA LEU A 35 -6.62 -5.36 0.65
C LEU A 35 -7.16 -4.23 -0.24
N GLU A 36 -6.93 -2.97 0.12
CA GLU A 36 -7.35 -1.82 -0.67
C GLU A 36 -6.57 -1.72 -1.98
N ARG A 37 -5.24 -1.92 -1.93
CA ARG A 37 -4.41 -1.99 -3.14
C ARG A 37 -4.87 -3.09 -4.09
N THR A 38 -5.23 -4.27 -3.57
CA THR A 38 -5.74 -5.35 -4.42
C THR A 38 -7.10 -5.05 -5.03
N ARG A 39 -8.00 -4.38 -4.28
CA ARG A 39 -9.32 -3.98 -4.79
C ARG A 39 -9.20 -2.94 -5.89
N GLU A 40 -8.39 -1.92 -5.68
CA GLU A 40 -8.15 -0.87 -6.67
C GLU A 40 -7.47 -1.43 -7.92
N ALA A 41 -6.50 -2.34 -7.78
CA ALA A 41 -5.88 -2.99 -8.93
C ALA A 41 -6.90 -3.80 -9.75
N ALA A 42 -7.83 -4.50 -9.07
CA ALA A 42 -8.91 -5.22 -9.75
C ALA A 42 -9.92 -4.28 -10.42
N GLU A 43 -10.22 -3.13 -9.80
CA GLU A 43 -11.06 -2.08 -10.39
C GLU A 43 -10.42 -1.48 -11.63
N ARG A 44 -9.13 -1.11 -11.56
CA ARG A 44 -8.39 -0.58 -12.70
C ARG A 44 -8.36 -1.55 -13.87
N ARG A 45 -8.06 -2.83 -13.62
CA ARG A 45 -8.09 -3.87 -14.66
C ARG A 45 -9.46 -4.01 -15.30
N ARG A 46 -10.53 -3.94 -14.52
CA ARG A 46 -11.90 -3.97 -15.06
C ARG A 46 -12.18 -2.75 -15.93
N SER A 47 -11.80 -1.55 -15.48
CA SER A 47 -11.99 -0.34 -16.28
C SER A 47 -11.17 -0.36 -17.56
N GLU A 48 -9.91 -0.82 -17.51
CA GLU A 48 -9.05 -0.97 -18.68
C GLU A 48 -9.66 -1.95 -19.68
N ALA A 49 -10.09 -3.13 -19.22
CA ALA A 49 -10.75 -4.11 -20.09
C ALA A 49 -12.04 -3.58 -20.73
N VAL A 50 -12.84 -2.78 -20.01
CA VAL A 50 -14.03 -2.13 -20.56
C VAL A 50 -13.65 -1.09 -21.62
N LEU A 51 -12.65 -0.27 -21.35
CA LEU A 51 -12.17 0.75 -22.29
C LEU A 51 -11.58 0.11 -23.55
N ASP A 52 -10.80 -0.95 -23.41
CA ASP A 52 -10.23 -1.71 -24.53
C ASP A 52 -11.33 -2.41 -25.35
N GLY A 53 -12.34 -3.00 -24.70
CA GLY A 53 -13.48 -3.59 -25.40
C GLY A 53 -14.38 -2.57 -26.07
N ALA A 54 -14.44 -1.34 -25.55
CA ALA A 54 -15.17 -0.22 -26.14
C ALA A 54 -14.32 0.58 -27.15
N ARG A 55 -13.07 0.17 -27.39
CA ARG A 55 -12.16 0.85 -28.31
C ARG A 55 -12.67 0.65 -29.73
N ILE A 56 -13.22 1.72 -30.30
CA ILE A 56 -13.49 1.81 -31.73
C ILE A 56 -12.22 2.35 -32.35
N ASP A 57 -11.41 1.48 -32.94
CA ASP A 57 -10.29 1.90 -33.77
C ASP A 57 -10.86 2.70 -34.94
N ARG A 58 -10.78 4.03 -34.85
CA ARG A 58 -11.05 4.89 -35.99
C ARG A 58 -10.02 4.48 -37.05
N PRO A 59 -10.44 4.04 -38.26
CA PRO A 59 -9.46 3.74 -39.30
C PRO A 59 -8.63 5.00 -39.50
N GLU A 60 -7.33 4.92 -39.22
CA GLU A 60 -6.38 5.94 -39.63
C GLU A 60 -6.63 6.15 -41.12
N LYS A 61 -7.03 7.38 -41.49
CA LYS A 61 -7.19 7.73 -42.89
C LYS A 61 -5.86 7.47 -43.58
N PRO A 62 -5.75 6.54 -44.54
CA PRO A 62 -4.57 6.50 -45.37
C PRO A 62 -4.70 7.62 -46.40
N GLY A 63 -3.69 8.48 -46.50
CA GLY A 63 -3.60 9.47 -47.57
C GLY A 63 -3.10 10.83 -47.09
N ALA A 64 -1.78 10.95 -47.00
CA ALA A 64 -1.08 12.17 -47.37
C ALA A 64 -0.63 12.02 -48.83
#